data_AF-A0A3S1ATH1-F1
#
_entry.id   AF-A0A3S1ATH1-F1
#
_cell.length_a   1.000
_cell.length_b   1.000
_cell.length_c   1.000
_cell.angle_alpha   90.00
_cell.angle_beta   90.00
_cell.angle_gamma   90.00
#
_symmetry.space_group_name_H-M   'P 1'
#
loop_
_entity.id
_entity.type
_entity.pdbx_description
1 polymer ?
#
loop_
_entity_poly.entity_id
_entity_poly.type
_entity_poly.pdbx_seq_one_letter_code
_entity_poly.pdbx_strand_id
1 'polypeptide(L)'
;MSNQSPILSLPYLMPSQAQKHVTHNEALRQLDALVQLAVQRIEATVPPAAPVNGEIYALGSGATAAWAGQDGKLACYSDAAWAFITPQEGWRAWDLQTSELRVYSAGSWLAVVPSLQNLDGLGVGTASDAANRLAVASEAVLFTHAGNSHRLKINKASASDTASLVLQSGWSGRAEMGLTGDENFHIRVSPDGNSWTSALTVHRSTGATKAKCLLSGTIDIANDAVGYIPTPSSGGMVAINLVDTDYPQAAHSGLFSYDTGPSLLLQSLALGARMKNYNDLVLTGTTGTDDYSSLSVAAGNLILENRYGGTRRYAYTFLNSY
;
A
#
# COMPACT_ATOMS: atom_id res chain seq x y z
N MET A 1 64.53 10.13 17.02
CA MET A 1 63.81 9.19 16.14
C MET A 1 63.12 8.18 17.03
N SER A 2 61.84 7.89 16.79
CA SER A 2 61.12 6.84 17.50
C SER A 2 61.79 5.48 17.26
N ASN A 3 61.79 4.59 18.26
CA ASN A 3 62.22 3.19 18.12
C ASN A 3 61.03 2.23 17.89
N GLN A 4 59.83 2.77 17.70
CA GLN A 4 58.59 2.04 17.48
C GLN A 4 57.75 2.68 16.37
N SER A 5 56.92 1.88 15.71
CA SER A 5 55.93 2.38 14.76
C SER A 5 54.78 3.12 15.45
N PRO A 6 54.16 4.11 14.77
CA PRO A 6 53.21 5.01 15.41
C PRO A 6 51.83 4.38 15.73
N ILE A 7 51.38 3.35 14.99
CA ILE A 7 50.02 2.82 15.12
C ILE A 7 49.98 1.59 16.03
N LEU A 8 50.77 0.56 15.70
CA LEU A 8 50.78 -0.74 16.38
C LEU A 8 51.96 -0.90 17.34
N SER A 9 52.79 0.14 17.52
CA SER A 9 53.97 0.12 18.41
C SER A 9 54.97 -0.99 18.09
N LEU A 10 55.13 -1.34 16.80
CA LEU A 10 56.05 -2.37 16.33
C LEU A 10 57.50 -1.90 16.54
N PRO A 11 58.37 -2.69 17.18
CA PRO A 11 59.74 -2.29 17.45
C PRO A 11 60.58 -2.23 16.17
N TYR A 12 61.30 -1.14 15.98
CA TYR A 12 62.25 -0.98 14.87
C TYR A 12 63.61 -1.60 15.18
N LEU A 13 64.27 -2.11 14.14
CA LEU A 13 65.67 -2.53 14.23
C LEU A 13 66.56 -1.32 14.45
N MET A 14 67.46 -1.42 15.42
CA MET A 14 68.41 -0.35 15.74
C MET A 14 69.42 -0.14 14.59
N PRO A 15 69.94 1.10 14.43
CA PRO A 15 70.98 1.40 13.44
C PRO A 15 72.26 0.55 13.57
N SER A 16 73.14 0.63 12.57
CA SER A 16 74.45 -0.04 12.53
C SER A 16 74.45 -1.58 12.44
N GLN A 17 73.31 -2.18 12.06
CA GLN A 17 73.17 -3.61 11.75
C GLN A 17 73.37 -3.91 10.25
N ALA A 18 74.51 -3.55 9.68
CA ALA A 18 74.82 -3.74 8.24
C ALA A 18 73.73 -3.22 7.28
N GLN A 19 73.14 -2.06 7.60
CA GLN A 19 72.07 -1.39 6.83
C GLN A 19 70.74 -2.17 6.65
N LYS A 20 70.58 -3.37 7.23
CA LYS A 20 69.31 -4.15 7.16
C LYS A 20 68.12 -3.43 7.81
N HIS A 21 68.39 -2.58 8.80
CA HIS A 21 67.39 -1.76 9.47
C HIS A 21 66.64 -0.84 8.50
N VAL A 22 67.24 -0.42 7.39
CA VAL A 22 66.61 0.47 6.41
C VAL A 22 65.40 -0.21 5.74
N THR A 23 65.64 -1.33 5.06
CA THR A 23 64.58 -2.03 4.31
C THR A 23 63.56 -2.71 5.22
N HIS A 24 64.00 -3.25 6.36
CA HIS A 24 63.09 -3.91 7.29
C HIS A 24 62.19 -2.94 8.03
N ASN A 25 62.71 -1.81 8.53
CA ASN A 25 61.87 -0.81 9.20
C ASN A 25 60.88 -0.18 8.21
N GLU A 26 61.24 -0.07 6.92
CA GLU A 26 60.31 0.37 5.89
C GLU A 26 59.16 -0.63 5.67
N ALA A 27 59.46 -1.93 5.63
CA ALA A 27 58.42 -2.96 5.58
C ALA A 27 57.52 -2.93 6.83
N LEU A 28 58.10 -2.70 8.02
CA LEU A 28 57.33 -2.55 9.25
C LEU A 28 56.44 -1.30 9.24
N ARG A 29 56.90 -0.17 8.69
CA ARG A 29 56.06 1.03 8.51
C ARG A 29 54.87 0.76 7.60
N GLN A 30 55.07 0.04 6.49
CA GLN A 30 53.98 -0.33 5.59
C GLN A 30 52.98 -1.27 6.29
N LEU A 31 53.46 -2.29 7.02
CA LEU A 31 52.59 -3.18 7.77
C LEU A 31 51.82 -2.46 8.89
N ASP A 32 52.48 -1.54 9.61
CA ASP A 32 51.87 -0.72 10.65
C ASP A 32 50.65 0.06 10.13
N ALA A 33 50.76 0.61 8.92
CA ALA A 33 49.68 1.35 8.26
C ALA A 33 48.57 0.45 7.71
N LEU A 34 48.91 -0.74 7.18
CA LEU A 34 47.98 -1.54 6.36
C LEU A 34 47.26 -2.66 7.11
N VAL A 35 47.82 -3.20 8.19
CA VAL A 35 47.27 -4.41 8.87
C VAL A 35 45.90 -4.16 9.50
N GLN A 36 45.68 -2.97 10.07
CA GLN A 36 44.40 -2.51 10.60
C GLN A 36 44.10 -1.13 10.02
N LEU A 37 44.06 -1.04 8.69
CA LEU A 37 43.95 0.23 7.97
C LEU A 37 42.71 1.01 8.43
N ALA A 38 42.96 2.08 9.19
CA ALA A 38 41.99 3.06 9.60
C ALA A 38 42.41 4.41 9.03
N VAL A 39 41.56 5.00 8.22
CA VAL A 39 41.81 6.28 7.56
C VAL A 39 40.98 7.36 8.24
N GLN A 40 41.58 8.53 8.41
CA GLN A 40 40.91 9.71 8.97
C GLN A 40 39.75 10.17 8.09
N ARG A 41 39.92 10.02 6.78
CA ARG A 41 38.94 10.39 5.77
C ARG A 41 39.29 9.76 4.42
N ILE A 42 38.26 9.39 3.67
CA ILE A 42 38.34 9.03 2.26
C ILE A 42 38.00 10.23 1.37
N GLU A 43 38.60 10.28 0.18
CA GLU A 43 38.54 11.40 -0.77
C GLU A 43 39.08 12.72 -0.17
N ALA A 44 40.12 12.64 0.68
CA ALA A 44 40.77 13.82 1.22
C ALA A 44 41.68 14.46 0.16
N THR A 45 41.57 15.78 -0.05
CA THR A 45 42.34 16.50 -1.08
C THR A 45 43.28 17.58 -0.51
N VAL A 46 43.17 17.88 0.78
CA VAL A 46 43.97 18.91 1.45
C VAL A 46 44.58 18.32 2.72
N PRO A 47 45.92 18.37 2.88
CA PRO A 47 46.57 17.90 4.10
C PRO A 47 46.13 18.72 5.32
N PRO A 48 45.98 18.09 6.51
CA PRO A 48 45.73 18.83 7.74
C PRO A 48 46.92 19.77 8.04
N ALA A 49 46.64 20.90 8.70
CA ALA A 49 47.66 21.88 9.05
C ALA A 49 48.65 21.36 10.12
N ALA A 50 48.21 20.44 10.97
CA ALA A 50 49.00 19.83 12.04
C ALA A 50 48.75 18.31 12.07
N PRO A 51 49.31 17.55 11.11
CA PRO A 51 49.16 16.10 11.09
C PRO A 51 49.83 15.43 12.29
N VAL A 52 49.21 14.37 12.79
CA VAL A 52 49.73 13.55 13.90
C VAL A 52 50.32 12.26 13.35
N ASN A 53 51.43 11.79 13.94
CA ASN A 53 52.05 10.53 13.54
C ASN A 53 51.04 9.37 13.62
N GLY A 54 50.96 8.58 12.56
CA GLY A 54 50.01 7.47 12.42
C GLY A 54 48.70 7.86 11.74
N GLU A 55 48.47 9.14 11.42
CA GLU A 55 47.33 9.52 10.61
C GLU A 55 47.49 9.03 9.16
N ILE A 56 46.43 8.40 8.65
CA ILE A 56 46.35 7.93 7.28
C ILE A 56 45.15 8.59 6.61
N TYR A 57 45.33 9.11 5.41
CA TYR A 57 44.27 9.67 4.58
C TYR A 57 44.21 8.93 3.25
N ALA A 58 43.01 8.56 2.79
CA ALA A 58 42.84 8.08 1.43
C ALA A 58 42.56 9.28 0.51
N LEU A 59 43.50 9.53 -0.40
CA LEU A 59 43.51 10.75 -1.20
C LEU A 59 42.52 10.65 -2.36
N GLY A 60 41.68 11.68 -2.48
CA GLY A 60 40.79 11.84 -3.62
C GLY A 60 41.47 12.50 -4.81
N SER A 61 40.70 12.72 -5.88
CA SER A 61 41.17 13.47 -7.05
C SER A 61 41.31 14.96 -6.75
N GLY A 62 42.42 15.57 -7.18
CA GLY A 62 42.70 16.99 -6.97
C GLY A 62 43.44 17.27 -5.67
N ALA A 63 44.29 16.34 -5.23
CA ALA A 63 45.12 16.51 -4.06
C ALA A 63 46.09 17.70 -4.20
N THR A 64 46.26 18.46 -3.11
CA THR A 64 46.98 19.73 -3.10
C THR A 64 48.14 19.74 -2.10
N ALA A 65 48.97 20.79 -2.17
CA ALA A 65 50.11 20.99 -1.27
C ALA A 65 51.03 19.75 -1.21
N ALA A 66 51.33 19.24 0.00
CA ALA A 66 52.19 18.07 0.18
C ALA A 66 51.65 16.79 -0.49
N TRP A 67 50.37 16.76 -0.86
CA TRP A 67 49.72 15.62 -1.51
C TRP A 67 49.60 15.78 -3.04
N ALA A 68 50.09 16.89 -3.62
CA ALA A 68 49.99 17.14 -5.05
C ALA A 68 50.61 16.01 -5.90
N GLY A 69 49.85 15.50 -6.87
CA GLY A 69 50.26 14.40 -7.75
C GLY A 69 50.21 13.00 -7.11
N GLN A 70 49.63 12.87 -5.92
CA GLN A 70 49.46 11.60 -5.20
C GLN A 70 47.99 11.17 -5.13
N ASP A 71 47.16 11.64 -6.07
CA ASP A 71 45.74 11.29 -6.17
C ASP A 71 45.53 9.76 -6.13
N GLY A 72 44.51 9.30 -5.41
CA GLY A 72 44.17 7.88 -5.28
C GLY A 72 45.08 7.05 -4.37
N LYS A 73 46.13 7.64 -3.77
CA LYS A 73 47.02 6.94 -2.82
C LYS A 73 46.56 7.08 -1.37
N LEU A 74 47.08 6.23 -0.49
CA LEU A 74 47.05 6.44 0.96
C LEU A 74 48.23 7.33 1.36
N ALA A 75 47.96 8.46 1.98
CA ALA A 75 48.96 9.32 2.59
C ALA A 75 49.08 8.97 4.08
N CYS A 76 50.22 8.42 4.49
CA CYS A 76 50.53 8.04 5.86
C CYS A 76 51.52 9.03 6.45
N TYR A 77 51.19 9.70 7.56
CA TYR A 77 52.09 10.65 8.20
C TYR A 77 52.93 9.96 9.29
N SER A 78 54.25 10.07 9.18
CA SER A 78 55.19 9.55 10.19
C SER A 78 56.50 10.32 10.15
N ASP A 79 57.16 10.51 11.31
CA ASP A 79 58.47 11.15 11.41
C ASP A 79 58.57 12.50 10.67
N ALA A 80 57.51 13.31 10.73
CA ALA A 80 57.39 14.60 10.04
C ALA A 80 57.40 14.55 8.49
N ALA A 81 57.06 13.39 7.91
CA ALA A 81 56.98 13.19 6.46
C ALA A 81 55.73 12.39 6.06
N TRP A 82 55.33 12.54 4.80
CA TRP A 82 54.26 11.74 4.18
C TRP A 82 54.85 10.59 3.37
N ALA A 83 54.39 9.37 3.66
CA ALA A 83 54.60 8.20 2.83
C ALA A 83 53.33 7.94 2.00
N PHE A 84 53.49 7.58 0.74
CA PHE A 84 52.36 7.34 -0.17
C PHE A 84 52.32 5.88 -0.60
N ILE A 85 51.20 5.20 -0.32
CA ILE A 85 50.99 3.79 -0.65
C ILE A 85 49.85 3.69 -1.65
N THR A 86 50.06 3.00 -2.78
CA THR A 86 48.99 2.75 -3.75
C THR A 86 48.09 1.62 -3.25
N PRO A 87 46.77 1.85 -3.05
CA PRO A 87 45.83 0.79 -2.70
C PRO A 87 45.74 -0.29 -3.78
N GLN A 88 45.43 -1.53 -3.37
CA GLN A 88 45.17 -2.63 -4.29
C GLN A 88 43.73 -3.12 -4.16
N GLU A 89 43.21 -3.69 -5.25
CA GLU A 89 41.86 -4.28 -5.29
C GLU A 89 41.64 -5.26 -4.12
N GLY A 90 40.51 -5.10 -3.42
CA GLY A 90 40.13 -5.92 -2.27
C GLY A 90 40.67 -5.45 -0.92
N TRP A 91 41.49 -4.40 -0.86
CA TRP A 91 41.90 -3.80 0.42
C TRP A 91 40.71 -3.26 1.18
N ARG A 92 40.79 -3.31 2.52
CA ARG A 92 39.73 -2.87 3.42
C ARG A 92 40.26 -1.74 4.30
N ALA A 93 39.48 -0.69 4.47
CA ALA A 93 39.79 0.43 5.33
C ALA A 93 38.57 0.80 6.17
N TRP A 94 38.79 1.13 7.43
CA TRP A 94 37.77 1.79 8.25
C TRP A 94 37.88 3.30 8.06
N ASP A 95 36.82 3.93 7.55
CA ASP A 95 36.74 5.39 7.45
C ASP A 95 36.26 5.97 8.79
N LEU A 96 37.17 6.64 9.51
CA LEU A 96 36.85 7.23 10.80
C LEU A 96 35.85 8.39 10.69
N GLN A 97 35.77 9.06 9.53
CA GLN A 97 34.83 10.16 9.34
C GLN A 97 33.38 9.66 9.26
N THR A 98 33.14 8.59 8.49
CA THR A 98 31.78 8.05 8.31
C THR A 98 31.46 6.88 9.24
N SER A 99 32.47 6.33 9.94
CA SER A 99 32.35 5.12 10.76
C SER A 99 31.87 3.91 9.94
N GLU A 100 32.44 3.74 8.75
CA GLU A 100 32.05 2.68 7.82
C GLU A 100 33.26 1.89 7.31
N LEU A 101 33.03 0.60 7.04
CA LEU A 101 33.99 -0.24 6.34
C LEU A 101 33.92 0.00 4.83
N ARG A 102 35.08 0.23 4.23
CA ARG A 102 35.27 0.51 2.81
C ARG A 102 36.15 -0.54 2.18
N VAL A 103 35.87 -0.89 0.92
CA VAL A 103 36.68 -1.80 0.11
C VAL A 103 37.20 -1.05 -1.09
N TYR A 104 38.51 -1.10 -1.32
CA TYR A 104 39.09 -0.56 -2.54
C TYR A 104 38.74 -1.49 -3.70
N SER A 105 37.89 -1.02 -4.62
CA SER A 105 37.60 -1.74 -5.84
C SER A 105 37.24 -0.83 -7.01
N ALA A 106 37.54 -1.29 -8.23
CA ALA A 106 37.38 -0.52 -9.46
C ALA A 106 38.06 0.86 -9.39
N GLY A 107 39.24 0.91 -8.75
CA GLY A 107 40.03 2.14 -8.59
C GLY A 107 39.48 3.16 -7.59
N SER A 108 38.56 2.79 -6.71
CA SER A 108 37.98 3.69 -5.70
C SER A 108 37.64 2.97 -4.40
N TRP A 109 37.47 3.72 -3.30
CA TRP A 109 36.99 3.16 -2.04
C TRP A 109 35.45 3.11 -1.99
N LEU A 110 34.89 1.91 -2.13
CA LEU A 110 33.46 1.66 -2.17
C LEU A 110 32.92 1.23 -0.80
N ALA A 111 31.65 1.53 -0.52
CA ALA A 111 30.98 1.01 0.66
C ALA A 111 30.73 -0.50 0.52
N VAL A 112 30.88 -1.25 1.61
CA VAL A 112 30.60 -2.70 1.63
C VAL A 112 29.10 -2.97 1.54
N VAL A 113 28.30 -2.14 2.22
CA VAL A 113 26.85 -2.16 2.10
C VAL A 113 26.47 -1.08 1.09
N PRO A 114 25.82 -1.43 -0.03
CA PRO A 114 25.38 -0.43 -0.99
C PRO A 114 24.32 0.47 -0.35
N SER A 115 24.14 1.67 -0.92
CA SER A 115 23.01 2.53 -0.56
C SER A 115 21.71 1.74 -0.69
N LEU A 116 20.96 1.65 0.41
CA LEU A 116 19.62 1.03 0.40
C LEU A 116 18.56 1.95 -0.21
N GLN A 117 18.92 3.20 -0.52
CA GLN A 117 18.07 4.10 -1.26
C GLN A 117 18.16 3.82 -2.77
N ASN A 118 17.02 3.78 -3.44
CA ASN A 118 16.87 3.55 -4.89
C ASN A 118 17.35 2.17 -5.37
N LEU A 119 17.23 1.12 -4.54
CA LEU A 119 17.52 -0.26 -4.95
C LEU A 119 16.72 -0.64 -6.21
N ASP A 120 17.34 -1.33 -7.16
CA ASP A 120 16.68 -1.84 -8.36
C ASP A 120 15.51 -2.76 -8.00
N GLY A 121 15.68 -3.60 -6.97
CA GLY A 121 14.60 -4.36 -6.35
C GLY A 121 15.01 -5.01 -5.03
N LEU A 122 14.01 -5.45 -4.26
CA LEU A 122 14.16 -6.17 -2.99
C LEU A 122 13.21 -7.36 -2.97
N GLY A 123 13.78 -8.55 -2.86
CA GLY A 123 13.06 -9.82 -2.75
C GLY A 123 13.17 -10.41 -1.35
N VAL A 124 12.04 -10.84 -0.78
CA VAL A 124 11.98 -11.59 0.49
C VAL A 124 11.32 -12.94 0.22
N GLY A 125 12.09 -14.03 0.27
CA GLY A 125 11.60 -15.38 -0.07
C GLY A 125 11.35 -15.63 -1.57
N THR A 126 11.57 -14.62 -2.43
CA THR A 126 11.46 -14.69 -3.89
C THR A 126 12.34 -13.62 -4.53
N ALA A 127 12.58 -13.69 -5.84
CA ALA A 127 13.26 -12.63 -6.59
C ALA A 127 12.30 -11.48 -6.91
N SER A 128 12.80 -10.24 -6.86
CA SER A 128 12.12 -9.07 -7.43
C SER A 128 12.32 -8.99 -8.94
N ASP A 129 11.44 -8.27 -9.62
CA ASP A 129 11.55 -7.98 -11.05
C ASP A 129 11.24 -6.49 -11.34
N ALA A 130 11.28 -6.09 -12.62
CA ALA A 130 11.08 -4.69 -13.01
C ALA A 130 9.66 -4.15 -12.74
N ALA A 131 8.65 -5.04 -12.69
CA ALA A 131 7.27 -4.68 -12.34
C ALA A 131 7.05 -4.75 -10.82
N ASN A 132 7.60 -5.77 -10.16
CA ASN A 132 7.50 -6.05 -8.73
C ASN A 132 8.84 -5.76 -8.03
N ARG A 133 9.20 -4.47 -7.95
CA ARG A 133 10.47 -4.04 -7.34
C ARG A 133 10.55 -4.37 -5.84
N LEU A 134 9.42 -4.49 -5.16
CA LEU A 134 9.34 -5.14 -3.85
C LEU A 134 8.52 -6.43 -4.01
N ALA A 135 9.18 -7.58 -3.90
CA ALA A 135 8.54 -8.88 -4.03
C ALA A 135 8.67 -9.68 -2.73
N VAL A 136 7.56 -10.19 -2.22
CA VAL A 136 7.54 -10.94 -0.96
C VAL A 136 6.78 -12.25 -1.16
N ALA A 137 7.46 -13.37 -0.94
CA ALA A 137 6.87 -14.70 -0.85
C ALA A 137 7.06 -15.22 0.57
N SER A 138 6.06 -14.97 1.42
CA SER A 138 6.02 -15.34 2.82
C SER A 138 4.59 -15.68 3.24
N GLU A 139 4.43 -16.28 4.42
CA GLU A 139 3.10 -16.55 5.00
C GLU A 139 2.34 -15.25 5.34
N ALA A 140 3.05 -14.18 5.71
CA ALA A 140 2.47 -12.88 6.03
C ALA A 140 3.44 -11.72 5.78
N VAL A 141 2.89 -10.51 5.62
CA VAL A 141 3.61 -9.24 5.62
C VAL A 141 2.96 -8.32 6.66
N LEU A 142 3.74 -7.87 7.64
CA LEU A 142 3.28 -6.94 8.68
C LEU A 142 3.80 -5.54 8.42
N PHE A 143 2.89 -4.58 8.22
CA PHE A 143 3.19 -3.15 8.24
C PHE A 143 2.63 -2.55 9.53
N THR A 144 3.51 -2.10 10.43
CA THR A 144 3.11 -1.61 11.77
C THR A 144 3.47 -0.14 11.99
N HIS A 145 2.88 0.45 13.03
CA HIS A 145 3.06 1.84 13.41
C HIS A 145 4.35 2.06 14.22
N ALA A 146 4.83 3.30 14.26
CA ALA A 146 5.92 3.72 15.15
C ALA A 146 5.42 4.23 16.53
N GLY A 147 4.22 3.84 16.94
CA GLY A 147 3.58 4.22 18.22
C GLY A 147 2.33 5.09 18.09
N ASN A 148 1.92 5.44 16.85
CA ASN A 148 0.73 6.23 16.56
C ASN A 148 0.02 5.74 15.28
N SER A 149 -0.01 6.53 14.21
CA SER A 149 -0.68 6.17 12.95
C SER A 149 0.26 5.44 11.98
N HIS A 150 -0.29 4.48 11.23
CA HIS A 150 0.33 3.88 10.05
C HIS A 150 -0.51 4.19 8.81
N ARG A 151 0.12 4.47 7.66
CA ARG A 151 -0.58 4.79 6.40
C ARG A 151 0.19 4.21 5.21
N LEU A 152 -0.49 3.42 4.38
CA LEU A 152 -0.01 3.02 3.06
C LEU A 152 -0.50 4.05 2.03
N LYS A 153 0.42 4.63 1.26
CA LYS A 153 0.10 5.59 0.19
C LYS A 153 0.38 4.92 -1.16
N ILE A 154 -0.68 4.68 -1.92
CA ILE A 154 -0.61 4.15 -3.29
C ILE A 154 -1.02 5.30 -4.22
N ASN A 155 -0.09 5.75 -5.04
CA ASN A 155 -0.27 6.91 -5.90
C ASN A 155 -0.27 6.50 -7.38
N LYS A 156 -1.14 7.12 -8.16
CA LYS A 156 -1.20 6.98 -9.62
C LYS A 156 -0.83 8.29 -10.30
N ALA A 157 -0.30 8.25 -11.52
CA ALA A 157 0.22 9.43 -12.20
C ALA A 157 -0.91 10.30 -12.79
N SER A 158 -1.94 9.66 -13.34
CA SER A 158 -3.03 10.32 -14.06
C SER A 158 -4.41 9.85 -13.62
N ALA A 159 -5.45 10.62 -13.99
CA ALA A 159 -6.84 10.31 -13.63
C ALA A 159 -7.34 8.96 -14.18
N SER A 160 -6.85 8.52 -15.34
CA SER A 160 -7.20 7.23 -15.96
C SER A 160 -6.39 6.04 -15.44
N ASP A 161 -5.32 6.28 -14.69
CA ASP A 161 -4.47 5.21 -14.19
C ASP A 161 -5.11 4.48 -13.00
N THR A 162 -4.44 3.41 -12.55
CA THR A 162 -4.88 2.57 -11.43
C THR A 162 -3.96 2.72 -10.22
N ALA A 163 -4.54 2.88 -9.04
CA ALA A 163 -3.91 2.71 -7.73
C ALA A 163 -4.82 1.83 -6.87
N SER A 164 -4.44 0.57 -6.68
CA SER A 164 -5.31 -0.44 -6.09
C SER A 164 -4.58 -1.49 -5.26
N LEU A 165 -5.35 -2.24 -4.48
CA LEU A 165 -4.98 -3.55 -3.96
C LEU A 165 -5.68 -4.60 -4.82
N VAL A 166 -4.90 -5.50 -5.42
CA VAL A 166 -5.41 -6.63 -6.20
C VAL A 166 -5.25 -7.91 -5.40
N LEU A 167 -6.33 -8.68 -5.29
CA LEU A 167 -6.34 -10.01 -4.70
C LEU A 167 -6.34 -11.04 -5.83
N GLN A 168 -5.40 -11.98 -5.80
CA GLN A 168 -5.15 -12.93 -6.86
C GLN A 168 -5.20 -14.39 -6.37
N SER A 169 -5.46 -15.31 -7.29
CA SER A 169 -5.29 -16.75 -7.11
C SER A 169 -4.62 -17.33 -8.35
N GLY A 170 -3.50 -18.04 -8.17
CA GLY A 170 -2.74 -18.61 -9.29
C GLY A 170 -2.37 -17.57 -10.36
N TRP A 171 -1.90 -16.39 -9.93
CA TRP A 171 -1.52 -15.28 -10.81
C TRP A 171 -2.66 -14.62 -11.60
N SER A 172 -3.91 -14.93 -11.25
CA SER A 172 -5.10 -14.36 -11.89
C SER A 172 -5.89 -13.50 -10.90
N GLY A 173 -6.22 -12.26 -11.31
CA GLY A 173 -6.99 -11.31 -10.50
C GLY A 173 -8.41 -11.82 -10.20
N ARG A 174 -8.86 -11.66 -8.96
CA ARG A 174 -10.21 -12.07 -8.52
C ARG A 174 -11.01 -10.93 -7.94
N ALA A 175 -10.34 -10.07 -7.17
CA ALA A 175 -10.93 -8.86 -6.63
C ALA A 175 -9.91 -7.73 -6.66
N GLU A 176 -10.40 -6.51 -6.77
CA GLU A 176 -9.59 -5.30 -6.78
C GLU A 176 -10.34 -4.20 -6.05
N MET A 177 -9.63 -3.47 -5.19
CA MET A 177 -10.17 -2.28 -4.54
C MET A 177 -9.21 -1.10 -4.68
N GLY A 178 -9.75 0.08 -4.99
CA GLY A 178 -8.97 1.30 -5.15
C GLY A 178 -9.49 2.22 -6.24
N LEU A 179 -8.61 3.08 -6.74
CA LEU A 179 -8.88 3.98 -7.85
C LEU A 179 -8.55 3.24 -9.15
N THR A 180 -9.56 2.81 -9.90
CA THR A 180 -9.38 1.85 -11.01
C THR A 180 -9.96 2.41 -12.30
N GLY A 181 -9.14 3.14 -13.07
CA GLY A 181 -9.57 3.76 -14.34
C GLY A 181 -10.22 5.13 -14.19
N ASP A 182 -10.40 5.62 -12.96
CA ASP A 182 -10.86 6.97 -12.63
C ASP A 182 -10.35 7.39 -11.23
N GLU A 183 -10.99 8.38 -10.61
CA GLU A 183 -10.66 8.87 -9.26
C GLU A 183 -11.71 8.47 -8.20
N ASN A 184 -12.70 7.65 -8.52
CA ASN A 184 -13.66 7.12 -7.56
C ASN A 184 -13.07 5.88 -6.87
N PHE A 185 -13.57 5.54 -5.68
CA PHE A 185 -13.18 4.29 -5.04
C PHE A 185 -14.08 3.17 -5.54
N HIS A 186 -13.49 2.09 -6.04
CA HIS A 186 -14.22 0.94 -6.54
C HIS A 186 -13.87 -0.32 -5.74
N ILE A 187 -14.82 -1.23 -5.70
CA ILE A 187 -14.63 -2.65 -5.39
C ILE A 187 -15.10 -3.42 -6.62
N ARG A 188 -14.17 -4.08 -7.29
CA ARG A 188 -14.40 -4.81 -8.53
C ARG A 188 -14.07 -6.28 -8.31
N VAL A 189 -14.76 -7.14 -9.04
CA VAL A 189 -14.54 -8.59 -9.05
C VAL A 189 -14.36 -9.07 -10.48
N SER A 190 -13.60 -10.13 -10.66
CA SER A 190 -13.33 -10.72 -11.98
C SER A 190 -13.40 -12.24 -11.92
N PRO A 191 -14.10 -12.90 -12.87
CA PRO A 191 -14.09 -14.36 -12.97
C PRO A 191 -12.78 -14.92 -13.53
N ASP A 192 -12.01 -14.15 -14.30
CA ASP A 192 -10.90 -14.63 -15.14
C ASP A 192 -9.60 -13.79 -15.02
N GLY A 193 -9.63 -12.69 -14.27
CA GLY A 193 -8.53 -11.72 -14.14
C GLY A 193 -8.45 -10.68 -15.26
N ASN A 194 -9.32 -10.78 -16.28
CA ASN A 194 -9.33 -9.92 -17.46
C ASN A 194 -10.63 -9.11 -17.54
N SER A 195 -11.77 -9.75 -17.30
CA SER A 195 -13.10 -9.20 -17.34
C SER A 195 -13.50 -8.73 -15.94
N TRP A 196 -13.72 -7.44 -15.74
CA TRP A 196 -13.94 -6.88 -14.41
C TRP A 196 -15.33 -6.27 -14.26
N THR A 197 -16.05 -6.69 -13.22
CA THR A 197 -17.36 -6.15 -12.84
C THR A 197 -17.21 -5.26 -11.60
N SER A 198 -17.68 -4.02 -11.68
CA SER A 198 -17.80 -3.17 -10.48
C SER A 198 -18.99 -3.62 -9.63
N ALA A 199 -18.69 -4.04 -8.40
CA ALA A 199 -19.68 -4.47 -7.41
C ALA A 199 -20.11 -3.31 -6.51
N LEU A 200 -19.15 -2.44 -6.16
CA LEU A 200 -19.38 -1.25 -5.36
C LEU A 200 -18.56 -0.09 -5.91
N THR A 201 -19.18 1.08 -6.02
CA THR A 201 -18.47 2.33 -6.32
C THR A 201 -18.85 3.38 -5.30
N VAL A 202 -17.86 4.03 -4.68
CA VAL A 202 -18.03 5.23 -3.85
C VAL A 202 -17.54 6.44 -4.65
N HIS A 203 -18.46 7.36 -4.94
CA HIS A 203 -18.16 8.57 -5.69
C HIS A 203 -17.34 9.55 -4.85
N ARG A 204 -16.16 9.95 -5.32
CA ARG A 204 -15.22 10.77 -4.53
C ARG A 204 -15.77 12.15 -4.14
N SER A 205 -16.61 12.75 -4.99
CA SER A 205 -17.14 14.10 -4.80
C SER A 205 -18.39 14.14 -3.91
N THR A 206 -19.12 13.02 -3.78
CA THR A 206 -20.42 12.98 -3.10
C THR A 206 -20.50 11.96 -1.97
N GLY A 207 -19.58 10.99 -1.90
CA GLY A 207 -19.65 9.86 -0.98
C GLY A 207 -20.76 8.86 -1.30
N ALA A 208 -21.47 9.00 -2.43
CA ALA A 208 -22.56 8.11 -2.80
C ALA A 208 -22.05 6.70 -3.14
N THR A 209 -22.71 5.68 -2.60
CA THR A 209 -22.39 4.26 -2.81
C THR A 209 -23.35 3.65 -3.84
N LYS A 210 -22.81 3.12 -4.93
CA LYS A 210 -23.54 2.29 -5.88
C LYS A 210 -23.18 0.83 -5.64
N ALA A 211 -24.14 0.01 -5.21
CA ALA A 211 -23.99 -1.43 -5.00
C ALA A 211 -24.98 -2.22 -5.88
N LYS A 212 -24.59 -3.40 -6.37
CA LYS A 212 -25.49 -4.27 -7.15
C LYS A 212 -26.38 -5.14 -6.22
N CYS A 213 -27.69 -5.19 -6.49
CA CYS A 213 -28.71 -6.10 -5.90
C CYS A 213 -29.06 -5.95 -4.40
N LEU A 214 -29.04 -4.73 -3.86
CA LEU A 214 -29.71 -4.32 -2.63
C LEU A 214 -30.51 -3.04 -2.96
N LEU A 215 -31.85 -3.12 -3.02
CA LEU A 215 -32.69 -2.05 -3.56
C LEU A 215 -33.81 -1.69 -2.59
N SER A 216 -33.64 -0.61 -1.85
CA SER A 216 -34.64 -0.10 -0.90
C SER A 216 -35.26 1.22 -1.40
N GLY A 217 -36.49 1.55 -1.00
CA GLY A 217 -37.22 2.76 -1.40
C GLY A 217 -38.42 3.08 -0.49
N THR A 218 -39.20 4.11 -0.82
CA THR A 218 -40.45 4.47 -0.10
C THR A 218 -41.52 5.01 -1.06
N ILE A 219 -42.81 4.98 -0.71
CA ILE A 219 -43.94 5.49 -1.51
C ILE A 219 -45.06 6.07 -0.62
N ASP A 220 -45.68 7.20 -1.01
CA ASP A 220 -46.83 7.83 -0.31
C ASP A 220 -48.12 7.62 -1.11
N ILE A 221 -49.23 7.27 -0.45
CA ILE A 221 -50.51 6.92 -1.10
C ILE A 221 -51.67 7.62 -0.38
N ALA A 222 -52.51 8.38 -1.11
CA ALA A 222 -53.69 9.07 -0.56
C ALA A 222 -54.76 8.09 -0.07
N ASN A 223 -55.74 8.58 0.71
CA ASN A 223 -56.88 7.75 1.07
C ASN A 223 -57.65 7.36 -0.19
N ASP A 224 -58.10 6.12 -0.23
CA ASP A 224 -58.86 5.56 -1.33
C ASP A 224 -58.10 5.57 -2.68
N ALA A 225 -56.79 5.36 -2.65
CA ALA A 225 -55.91 5.41 -3.82
C ALA A 225 -54.88 4.26 -3.86
N VAL A 226 -54.19 4.12 -5.02
CA VAL A 226 -53.15 3.10 -5.26
C VAL A 226 -51.80 3.71 -5.64
N GLY A 227 -50.72 2.98 -5.34
CA GLY A 227 -49.35 3.25 -5.76
C GLY A 227 -48.71 2.00 -6.38
N TYR A 228 -47.73 2.21 -7.26
CA TYR A 228 -47.05 1.14 -8.01
C TYR A 228 -45.57 1.09 -7.65
N ILE A 229 -45.04 -0.11 -7.36
CA ILE A 229 -43.64 -0.34 -7.02
C ILE A 229 -43.02 -1.26 -8.09
N PRO A 230 -42.16 -0.74 -8.98
CA PRO A 230 -41.50 -1.54 -10.01
C PRO A 230 -40.59 -2.58 -9.38
N THR A 231 -40.64 -3.82 -9.89
CA THR A 231 -39.83 -4.93 -9.38
C THR A 231 -38.46 -4.97 -10.08
N PRO A 232 -37.34 -5.18 -9.37
CA PRO A 232 -36.01 -5.17 -9.99
C PRO A 232 -35.72 -6.40 -10.88
N SER A 233 -36.67 -7.33 -10.90
CA SER A 233 -36.66 -8.58 -11.63
C SER A 233 -38.08 -9.11 -11.70
N SER A 234 -38.40 -9.98 -12.66
CA SER A 234 -39.75 -10.55 -12.79
C SER A 234 -40.22 -11.25 -11.52
N GLY A 235 -39.32 -11.79 -10.70
CA GLY A 235 -39.66 -12.32 -9.39
C GLY A 235 -38.64 -11.93 -8.34
N GLY A 236 -39.05 -11.87 -7.09
CA GLY A 236 -38.21 -11.48 -5.97
C GLY A 236 -39.03 -11.34 -4.70
N MET A 237 -38.45 -10.69 -3.70
CA MET A 237 -39.12 -10.44 -2.43
C MET A 237 -39.11 -8.96 -2.10
N VAL A 238 -40.05 -8.54 -1.29
CA VAL A 238 -40.10 -7.16 -0.82
C VAL A 238 -40.61 -7.12 0.62
N ALA A 239 -39.87 -6.45 1.49
CA ALA A 239 -40.43 -5.96 2.75
C ALA A 239 -41.11 -4.63 2.45
N ILE A 240 -42.32 -4.38 2.96
CA ILE A 240 -43.07 -3.12 2.83
C ILE A 240 -43.62 -2.74 4.19
N ASN A 241 -43.24 -1.58 4.71
CA ASN A 241 -43.65 -1.14 6.03
C ASN A 241 -44.39 0.20 5.94
N LEU A 242 -45.56 0.34 6.55
CA LEU A 242 -46.14 1.67 6.75
C LEU A 242 -45.35 2.39 7.84
N VAL A 243 -44.68 3.47 7.46
CA VAL A 243 -43.82 4.26 8.34
C VAL A 243 -44.52 5.57 8.71
N ASP A 244 -44.53 5.87 10.00
CA ASP A 244 -45.05 7.12 10.57
C ASP A 244 -44.10 7.51 11.71
N THR A 245 -43.72 8.78 11.78
CA THR A 245 -42.68 9.27 12.70
C THR A 245 -43.13 9.32 14.15
N ASP A 246 -44.44 9.48 14.37
CA ASP A 246 -45.01 9.68 15.70
C ASP A 246 -45.85 8.46 16.14
N TYR A 247 -46.42 7.72 15.17
CA TYR A 247 -47.30 6.59 15.42
C TYR A 247 -47.07 5.43 14.44
N PRO A 248 -45.99 4.63 14.59
CA PRO A 248 -45.66 3.58 13.65
C PRO A 248 -46.80 2.57 13.48
N GLN A 249 -47.29 2.41 12.24
CA GLN A 249 -48.43 1.56 11.93
C GLN A 249 -47.99 0.17 11.48
N ALA A 250 -47.28 -0.56 12.36
CA ALA A 250 -46.73 -1.87 12.06
C ALA A 250 -47.77 -2.90 11.56
N ALA A 251 -49.05 -2.70 11.91
CA ALA A 251 -50.15 -3.53 11.42
C ALA A 251 -50.39 -3.41 9.92
N HIS A 252 -49.94 -2.34 9.26
CA HIS A 252 -50.06 -2.10 7.82
C HIS A 252 -48.79 -2.45 7.04
N SER A 253 -47.89 -3.21 7.67
CA SER A 253 -46.63 -3.67 7.09
C SER A 253 -46.71 -5.13 6.68
N GLY A 254 -45.88 -5.56 5.74
CA GLY A 254 -45.81 -6.95 5.31
C GLY A 254 -44.52 -7.28 4.57
N LEU A 255 -44.30 -8.58 4.42
CA LEU A 255 -43.20 -9.16 3.66
C LEU A 255 -43.83 -10.09 2.63
N PHE A 256 -43.39 -9.96 1.38
CA PHE A 256 -44.04 -10.63 0.25
C PHE A 256 -43.02 -11.26 -0.69
N SER A 257 -43.41 -12.39 -1.27
CA SER A 257 -42.82 -12.91 -2.50
C SER A 257 -43.71 -12.52 -3.66
N TYR A 258 -43.11 -12.07 -4.74
CA TYR A 258 -43.82 -11.69 -5.94
C TYR A 258 -43.29 -12.43 -7.17
N ASP A 259 -44.20 -12.73 -8.08
CA ASP A 259 -43.97 -12.97 -9.48
C ASP A 259 -44.81 -11.93 -10.24
N THR A 260 -44.10 -11.11 -10.99
CA THR A 260 -44.57 -10.04 -11.87
C THR A 260 -44.20 -10.33 -13.33
N GLY A 261 -43.72 -11.55 -13.60
CA GLY A 261 -43.47 -12.08 -14.92
C GLY A 261 -44.78 -12.57 -15.59
N PRO A 262 -44.69 -13.56 -16.49
CA PRO A 262 -45.85 -14.04 -17.23
C PRO A 262 -46.95 -14.71 -16.37
N SER A 263 -46.59 -15.17 -15.16
CA SER A 263 -47.48 -15.86 -14.22
C SER A 263 -47.57 -15.09 -12.92
N LEU A 264 -48.51 -14.14 -12.85
CA LEU A 264 -48.63 -13.26 -11.69
C LEU A 264 -48.96 -14.05 -10.42
N LEU A 265 -48.17 -13.81 -9.37
CA LEU A 265 -48.41 -14.37 -8.05
C LEU A 265 -47.87 -13.43 -6.98
N LEU A 266 -48.67 -13.12 -5.98
CA LEU A 266 -48.21 -12.47 -4.76
C LEU A 266 -48.52 -13.36 -3.57
N GLN A 267 -47.48 -13.75 -2.85
CA GLN A 267 -47.60 -14.59 -1.67
C GLN A 267 -47.21 -13.79 -0.42
N SER A 268 -48.09 -13.80 0.57
CA SER A 268 -47.80 -13.18 1.87
C SER A 268 -46.89 -14.09 2.67
N LEU A 269 -45.83 -13.50 3.19
CA LEU A 269 -44.88 -14.19 4.05
C LEU A 269 -45.02 -13.73 5.50
N ALA A 270 -45.16 -12.43 5.68
CA ALA A 270 -45.57 -11.82 6.93
C ALA A 270 -46.57 -10.73 6.61
N LEU A 271 -47.62 -10.64 7.42
CA LEU A 271 -48.68 -9.70 7.17
C LEU A 271 -49.11 -9.11 8.51
N GLY A 272 -48.96 -7.80 8.64
CA GLY A 272 -49.54 -7.08 9.75
C GLY A 272 -51.06 -7.25 9.74
N ALA A 273 -51.68 -7.10 10.91
CA ALA A 273 -53.11 -7.37 11.10
C ALA A 273 -54.04 -6.53 10.20
N ARG A 274 -53.53 -5.43 9.65
CA ARG A 274 -54.22 -4.47 8.77
C ARG A 274 -53.63 -4.39 7.37
N MET A 275 -52.77 -5.34 7.00
CA MET A 275 -52.25 -5.51 5.65
C MET A 275 -52.98 -6.69 4.98
N LYS A 276 -53.26 -6.60 3.69
CA LYS A 276 -53.96 -7.62 2.90
C LYS A 276 -53.20 -7.91 1.62
N ASN A 277 -53.30 -9.15 1.18
CA ASN A 277 -52.76 -9.60 -0.09
C ASN A 277 -53.93 -10.00 -0.98
N TYR A 278 -54.01 -9.37 -2.14
CA TYR A 278 -55.04 -9.55 -3.14
C TYR A 278 -54.52 -10.31 -4.37
N ASN A 279 -53.38 -10.98 -4.23
CA ASN A 279 -52.68 -11.74 -5.25
C ASN A 279 -52.43 -10.90 -6.50
N ASP A 280 -53.13 -11.17 -7.59
CA ASP A 280 -53.05 -10.54 -8.90
C ASP A 280 -54.27 -9.67 -9.23
N LEU A 281 -55.14 -9.43 -8.24
CA LEU A 281 -56.30 -8.57 -8.42
C LEU A 281 -55.89 -7.11 -8.65
N VAL A 282 -56.57 -6.45 -9.59
CA VAL A 282 -56.38 -5.03 -9.85
C VAL A 282 -57.01 -4.21 -8.73
N LEU A 283 -56.18 -3.50 -7.97
CA LEU A 283 -56.62 -2.57 -6.93
C LEU A 283 -56.99 -1.20 -7.56
N THR A 284 -58.08 -0.61 -7.12
CA THR A 284 -58.65 0.62 -7.72
C THR A 284 -58.63 1.84 -6.80
N GLY A 285 -58.12 1.70 -5.57
CA GLY A 285 -58.24 2.70 -4.51
C GLY A 285 -59.46 2.43 -3.62
N THR A 286 -60.45 1.71 -4.15
CA THR A 286 -61.65 1.32 -3.40
C THR A 286 -61.91 -0.17 -3.39
N THR A 287 -60.89 -0.98 -3.71
CA THR A 287 -61.02 -2.44 -3.80
C THR A 287 -60.86 -3.09 -2.42
N GLY A 288 -59.90 -2.63 -1.63
CA GLY A 288 -59.59 -3.14 -0.30
C GLY A 288 -60.59 -2.74 0.76
N THR A 289 -60.58 -3.47 1.88
CA THR A 289 -61.40 -3.14 3.05
C THR A 289 -61.00 -1.77 3.63
N ASP A 290 -61.97 -0.99 4.07
CA ASP A 290 -61.72 0.27 4.80
C ASP A 290 -60.87 0.02 6.05
N ASP A 291 -59.93 0.92 6.37
CA ASP A 291 -58.94 0.80 7.47
C ASP A 291 -57.82 -0.23 7.23
N TYR A 292 -57.61 -0.69 5.98
CA TYR A 292 -56.54 -1.62 5.61
C TYR A 292 -55.58 -1.06 4.54
N SER A 293 -54.43 -1.71 4.42
CA SER A 293 -53.52 -1.58 3.29
C SER A 293 -53.55 -2.87 2.47
N SER A 294 -53.58 -2.76 1.15
CA SER A 294 -53.72 -3.92 0.25
C SER A 294 -52.55 -4.00 -0.70
N LEU A 295 -51.96 -5.17 -0.94
CA LEU A 295 -50.94 -5.38 -1.97
C LEU A 295 -51.41 -6.43 -2.98
N SER A 296 -51.12 -6.19 -4.26
CA SER A 296 -51.24 -7.15 -5.34
C SER A 296 -50.05 -7.05 -6.31
N VAL A 297 -49.99 -7.93 -7.31
CA VAL A 297 -49.02 -7.92 -8.40
C VAL A 297 -49.69 -7.64 -9.74
N ALA A 298 -48.93 -6.99 -10.61
CA ALA A 298 -49.19 -6.88 -12.04
C ALA A 298 -47.87 -7.07 -12.80
N ALA A 299 -47.92 -7.13 -14.13
CA ALA A 299 -46.71 -7.31 -14.93
C ALA A 299 -45.66 -6.21 -14.61
N GLY A 300 -44.47 -6.63 -14.18
CA GLY A 300 -43.35 -5.80 -13.72
C GLY A 300 -43.58 -4.94 -12.47
N ASN A 301 -44.72 -5.09 -11.76
CA ASN A 301 -45.09 -4.17 -10.68
C ASN A 301 -45.79 -4.85 -9.49
N LEU A 302 -45.53 -4.31 -8.30
CA LEU A 302 -46.42 -4.46 -7.16
C LEU A 302 -47.40 -3.29 -7.10
N ILE A 303 -48.65 -3.54 -6.74
CA ILE A 303 -49.69 -2.52 -6.56
C ILE A 303 -50.06 -2.46 -5.10
N LEU A 304 -49.87 -1.31 -4.46
CA LEU A 304 -50.20 -1.07 -3.06
C LEU A 304 -51.38 -0.11 -2.98
N GLU A 305 -52.38 -0.40 -2.17
CA GLU A 305 -53.58 0.42 -1.96
C GLU A 305 -53.66 0.88 -0.51
N ASN A 306 -54.04 2.14 -0.31
CA ASN A 306 -54.27 2.71 1.01
C ASN A 306 -55.76 2.99 1.23
N ARG A 307 -56.37 2.24 2.14
CA ARG A 307 -57.74 2.46 2.62
C ARG A 307 -57.75 2.98 4.07
N TYR A 308 -56.59 3.40 4.57
CA TYR A 308 -56.41 3.85 5.95
C TYR A 308 -56.24 5.37 6.02
N GLY A 309 -57.36 6.05 6.30
CA GLY A 309 -57.53 7.46 6.63
C GLY A 309 -56.38 8.41 6.28
N GLY A 310 -56.63 9.31 5.33
CA GLY A 310 -55.62 10.28 4.86
C GLY A 310 -54.49 9.63 4.06
N THR A 311 -53.44 10.40 3.78
CA THR A 311 -52.27 9.92 3.03
C THR A 311 -51.27 9.19 3.93
N ARG A 312 -50.71 8.07 3.47
CA ARG A 312 -49.78 7.22 4.24
C ARG A 312 -48.49 6.90 3.49
N ARG A 313 -47.38 6.77 4.23
CA ARG A 313 -46.04 6.45 3.70
C ARG A 313 -45.68 4.99 3.94
N TYR A 314 -45.14 4.33 2.92
CA TYR A 314 -44.63 2.97 2.98
C TYR A 314 -43.16 2.91 2.60
N ALA A 315 -42.33 2.19 3.34
CA ALA A 315 -40.93 1.93 3.04
C ALA A 315 -40.74 0.49 2.59
N TYR A 316 -40.04 0.27 1.48
CA TYR A 316 -39.81 -1.04 0.94
C TYR A 316 -38.33 -1.38 0.75
N THR A 317 -38.02 -2.67 0.82
CA THR A 317 -36.69 -3.18 0.48
C THR A 317 -36.88 -4.43 -0.33
N PHE A 318 -36.48 -4.33 -1.60
CA PHE A 318 -36.35 -5.45 -2.48
C PHE A 318 -35.15 -6.27 -2.06
N LEU A 319 -35.51 -7.52 -1.87
CA LEU A 319 -34.65 -8.57 -1.42
C LEU A 319 -34.71 -9.60 -2.54
N ASN A 320 -33.56 -10.15 -2.93
CA ASN A 320 -33.51 -11.23 -3.91
C ASN A 320 -34.08 -10.84 -5.29
N SER A 321 -33.63 -9.71 -5.80
CA SER A 321 -34.05 -9.20 -7.11
C SER A 321 -32.83 -9.00 -8.02
N TYR A 322 -32.87 -9.58 -9.23
CA TYR A 322 -31.78 -9.59 -10.22
C TYR A 322 -32.23 -9.21 -11.63
#